data_AF-A0A433DER7-F1
#
_entry.id   AF-A0A433DER7-F1
#
_cell.length_a   1.000
_cell.length_b   1.000
_cell.length_c   1.000
_cell.angle_alpha   90.00
_cell.angle_beta   90.00
_cell.angle_gamma   90.00
#
_symmetry.space_group_name_H-M   'P 1'
#
loop_
_entity.id
_entity.type
_entity.pdbx_description
1 polymer ?
#
loop_
_entity_poly.entity_id
_entity_poly.type
_entity_poly.pdbx_seq_one_letter_code
_entity_poly.pdbx_strand_id
1 'polypeptide(L)'
;MEKFYYSTRQGSYNFTAWDFKAYTPDAVTIMLGENDLVSGKVPSAIFTSKYTTFLTKIRAKYPRAHIFALENNSKHFARETLAAVKARIAAGDGAVSFVDTTGWLGPSDFPPAGGVHPNDAGQLHFANLLGPIIKKTLGW
;
A
#
# COMPACT_ATOMS: atom_id res chain seq x y z
N MET A 1 -23.79 8.31 22.96
CA MET A 1 -22.96 8.01 21.77
C MET A 1 -21.47 8.29 22.08
N GLU A 2 -20.99 7.92 23.28
CA GLU A 2 -19.69 8.36 23.82
C GLU A 2 -18.75 7.22 24.27
N LYS A 3 -19.11 5.94 24.04
CA LYS A 3 -18.36 4.81 24.62
C LYS A 3 -17.23 4.25 23.77
N PHE A 4 -16.90 4.83 22.61
CA PHE A 4 -15.88 4.26 21.72
C PHE A 4 -14.64 5.14 21.47
N TYR A 5 -14.59 6.38 21.97
CA TYR A 5 -13.49 7.30 21.63
C TYR A 5 -12.27 7.27 22.56
N TYR A 6 -12.32 6.59 23.71
CA TYR A 6 -11.19 6.54 24.68
C TYR A 6 -10.62 5.15 24.95
N SER A 7 -10.96 4.16 24.11
CA SER A 7 -10.37 2.83 24.22
C SER A 7 -9.04 2.76 23.46
N THR A 8 -8.00 3.44 23.95
CA THR A 8 -6.62 2.96 23.73
C THR A 8 -6.40 1.74 24.64
N ARG A 9 -7.11 0.64 24.35
CA ARG A 9 -6.71 -0.65 24.88
C ARG A 9 -5.37 -0.98 24.22
N GLN A 10 -4.27 -0.63 24.87
CA GLN A 10 -3.07 -1.45 24.77
C GLN A 10 -3.48 -2.82 25.28
N GLY A 11 -3.95 -3.68 24.36
CA GLY A 11 -4.18 -5.06 24.71
C GLY A 11 -2.87 -5.63 25.25
N SER A 12 -2.96 -6.40 26.33
CA SER A 12 -1.85 -7.14 26.94
C SER A 12 -1.37 -8.27 26.03
N TYR A 13 -1.03 -7.94 24.78
CA TYR A 13 -0.46 -8.87 23.82
C TYR A 13 1.05 -8.83 24.00
N ASN A 14 1.65 -10.01 24.20
CA ASN A 14 3.10 -10.15 24.17
C ASN A 14 3.55 -10.01 22.71
N PHE A 15 3.80 -8.78 22.27
CA PHE A 15 4.27 -8.51 20.92
C PHE A 15 5.73 -8.94 20.81
N THR A 16 5.98 -10.17 20.40
CA THR A 16 7.30 -10.54 19.87
C THR A 16 7.48 -9.85 18.53
N ALA A 17 8.59 -9.12 18.37
CA ALA A 17 8.93 -8.51 17.09
C ALA A 17 9.04 -9.60 16.01
N TRP A 18 8.45 -9.36 14.84
CA TRP A 18 8.57 -10.26 13.71
C TRP A 18 10.05 -10.47 13.32
N ASP A 19 10.47 -11.73 13.18
CA ASP A 19 11.77 -12.05 12.60
C ASP A 19 11.70 -11.95 11.08
N PHE A 20 12.23 -10.86 10.53
CA PHE A 20 12.28 -10.60 9.09
C PHE A 20 13.16 -11.60 8.31
N LYS A 21 13.93 -12.46 8.99
CA LYS A 21 14.67 -13.56 8.35
C LYS A 21 13.79 -14.78 8.10
N ALA A 22 12.66 -14.92 8.79
CA ALA A 22 11.75 -16.05 8.63
C ALA A 22 11.09 -16.10 7.24
N TYR A 23 11.00 -14.96 6.55
CA TYR A 23 10.49 -14.87 5.18
C TYR A 23 11.11 -13.67 4.46
N THR A 24 11.74 -13.92 3.31
CA THR A 24 12.27 -12.87 2.42
C THR A 24 11.51 -12.91 1.09
N PRO A 25 10.64 -11.93 0.80
CA PRO A 25 9.90 -11.91 -0.44
C PRO A 25 10.74 -11.42 -1.63
N ASP A 26 10.34 -11.82 -2.84
CA ASP A 26 10.82 -11.19 -4.08
C ASP A 26 10.04 -9.90 -4.41
N ALA A 27 8.78 -9.80 -3.97
CA ALA A 27 7.92 -8.63 -4.16
C ALA A 27 7.29 -8.15 -2.85
N VAL A 28 7.19 -6.82 -2.70
CA VAL A 28 6.35 -6.17 -1.69
C VAL A 28 5.35 -5.26 -2.41
N THR A 29 4.06 -5.56 -2.31
CA THR A 29 2.98 -4.71 -2.84
C THR A 29 2.37 -3.87 -1.73
N ILE A 30 2.29 -2.55 -1.93
CA ILE A 30 1.80 -1.61 -0.94
C ILE A 30 0.66 -0.81 -1.55
N MET A 31 -0.56 -1.00 -1.04
CA MET A 31 -1.71 -0.14 -1.32
C MET A 31 -2.18 0.46 0.00
N LEU A 32 -1.81 1.71 0.26
CA LEU A 32 -2.15 2.45 1.48
C LEU A 32 -2.57 3.89 1.12
N GLY A 33 -3.15 4.62 2.07
CA GLY A 33 -3.55 6.03 1.90
C GLY A 33 -5.04 6.31 2.05
N GLU A 34 -5.91 5.31 1.85
CA GLU A 34 -7.37 5.48 2.02
C GLU A 34 -7.71 5.98 3.42
N ASN A 35 -7.17 5.32 4.44
CA ASN A 35 -7.45 5.67 5.83
C ASN A 35 -6.75 6.97 6.28
N ASP A 36 -5.63 7.35 5.67
CA ASP A 36 -4.95 8.63 5.94
C ASP A 36 -5.81 9.84 5.54
N LEU A 37 -6.71 9.64 4.56
CA LEU A 37 -7.75 10.61 4.23
C LEU A 37 -8.86 10.59 5.26
N VAL A 38 -9.47 9.41 5.46
CA VAL A 38 -10.70 9.23 6.25
C VAL A 38 -10.51 9.58 7.73
N SER A 39 -9.33 9.29 8.30
CA SER A 39 -9.07 9.41 9.74
C SER A 39 -8.60 10.79 10.23
N GLY A 40 -8.27 11.74 9.35
CA GLY A 40 -7.77 13.02 9.87
C GLY A 40 -7.28 14.10 8.92
N LYS A 41 -7.51 14.00 7.60
CA LYS A 41 -7.00 14.99 6.61
C LYS A 41 -5.48 15.14 6.69
N VAL A 42 -4.74 14.03 6.68
CA VAL A 42 -3.26 14.06 6.72
C VAL A 42 -2.75 14.99 5.61
N PRO A 43 -1.92 16.02 5.92
CA PRO A 43 -1.40 16.91 4.89
C PRO A 43 -0.53 16.14 3.89
N SER A 44 -0.64 16.47 2.61
CA SER A 44 0.14 15.85 1.52
C SER A 44 1.64 15.75 1.80
N ALA A 45 2.24 16.80 2.38
CA ALA A 45 3.66 16.80 2.73
C ALA A 45 4.00 15.77 3.84
N ILE A 46 3.11 15.62 4.83
CA ILE A 46 3.29 14.62 5.90
C ILE A 46 3.14 13.22 5.33
N PHE A 47 2.12 12.97 4.49
CA PHE A 47 1.96 11.68 3.83
C PHE A 47 3.20 11.33 3.00
N THR A 48 3.65 12.24 2.12
CA THR A 48 4.83 12.02 1.26
C THR A 48 6.07 11.67 2.09
N SER A 49 6.33 12.42 3.18
CA SER A 49 7.47 12.19 4.07
C SER A 49 7.39 10.83 4.78
N LYS A 50 6.22 10.48 5.32
CA LYS A 50 6.01 9.21 6.03
C LYS A 50 6.04 8.02 5.08
N TYR A 51 5.47 8.14 3.89
CA TYR A 51 5.51 7.09 2.87
C TYR A 51 6.93 6.86 2.36
N THR A 52 7.71 7.92 2.10
CA THR A 52 9.13 7.81 1.73
C THR A 52 9.96 7.11 2.82
N THR A 53 9.70 7.46 4.09
CA THR A 53 10.32 6.80 5.25
C THR A 53 9.92 5.33 5.31
N PHE A 54 8.66 5.01 5.03
CA PHE A 54 8.16 3.63 5.04
C PHE A 54 8.81 2.77 3.96
N LEU A 55 8.92 3.27 2.72
CA LEU A 55 9.66 2.61 1.64
C LEU A 55 11.12 2.36 2.03
N THR A 56 11.77 3.33 2.68
CA THR A 56 13.15 3.19 3.17
C THR A 56 13.28 2.08 4.22
N LYS A 57 12.31 1.97 5.15
CA LYS A 57 12.29 0.90 6.15
C LYS A 57 12.05 -0.48 5.53
N ILE A 58 11.18 -0.59 4.53
CA ILE A 58 10.94 -1.84 3.80
C ILE A 58 12.22 -2.26 3.08
N ARG A 59 12.87 -1.35 2.35
CA ARG A 59 14.15 -1.64 1.68
C ARG A 59 15.22 -2.14 2.65
N ALA A 60 15.31 -1.55 3.85
CA ALA A 60 16.25 -2.00 4.87
C ALA A 60 15.98 -3.42 5.39
N LYS A 61 14.71 -3.87 5.37
CA LYS A 61 14.34 -5.25 5.75
C LYS A 61 14.47 -6.24 4.60
N TYR A 62 14.15 -5.81 3.39
CA TYR A 62 14.17 -6.66 2.19
C TYR A 62 15.02 -6.03 1.09
N PRO A 63 16.36 -6.11 1.17
CA PRO A 63 17.26 -5.40 0.26
C PRO A 63 17.08 -5.77 -1.22
N ARG A 64 16.64 -7.00 -1.52
CA ARG A 64 16.49 -7.53 -2.89
C ARG A 64 15.06 -7.49 -3.43
N ALA A 65 14.05 -7.24 -2.60
CA ALA A 65 12.66 -7.29 -3.06
C ALA A 65 12.35 -6.12 -4.01
N HIS A 66 11.53 -6.36 -5.04
CA HIS A 66 10.93 -5.26 -5.79
C HIS A 66 9.74 -4.69 -5.01
N ILE A 67 9.73 -3.38 -4.79
CA ILE A 67 8.64 -2.71 -4.08
C ILE A 67 7.68 -2.10 -5.10
N PHE A 68 6.46 -2.60 -5.16
CA PHE A 68 5.37 -2.03 -5.94
C PHE A 68 4.53 -1.15 -5.02
N ALA A 69 4.54 0.16 -5.26
CA ALA A 69 3.66 1.12 -4.59
C ALA A 69 2.45 1.40 -5.48
N LEU A 70 1.29 0.95 -5.05
CA LEU A 70 0.05 1.02 -5.82
C LEU A 70 -0.75 2.27 -5.41
N GLU A 71 -1.43 2.86 -6.40
CA GLU A 71 -2.54 3.77 -6.13
C GLU A 71 -3.66 3.02 -5.36
N ASN A 72 -4.37 3.73 -4.47
CA ASN A 72 -5.56 3.18 -3.81
C ASN A 72 -6.82 3.46 -4.64
N ASN A 73 -7.90 2.75 -4.37
CA ASN A 73 -9.13 2.82 -5.17
C ASN A 73 -9.79 4.22 -5.20
N SER A 74 -9.58 5.04 -4.17
CA SER A 74 -10.09 6.43 -4.13
C SER A 74 -9.16 7.46 -4.77
N LYS A 75 -7.99 7.03 -5.28
CA LYS A 75 -6.93 7.85 -5.90
C LYS A 75 -6.29 8.88 -4.97
N HIS A 76 -6.60 8.83 -3.69
CA HIS A 76 -6.02 9.75 -2.72
C HIS A 76 -4.55 9.44 -2.52
N PHE A 77 -3.74 10.49 -2.42
CA PHE A 77 -2.28 10.40 -2.27
C PHE A 77 -1.51 9.73 -3.42
N ALA A 78 -2.11 9.57 -4.61
CA ALA A 78 -1.43 8.99 -5.77
C ALA A 78 -0.18 9.79 -6.17
N ARG A 79 -0.28 11.13 -6.18
CA ARG A 79 0.85 12.03 -6.50
C ARG A 79 1.96 11.94 -5.47
N GLU A 80 1.61 11.86 -4.20
CA GLU A 80 2.51 11.76 -3.07
C GLU A 80 3.22 10.41 -3.02
N THR A 81 2.50 9.33 -3.35
CA THR A 81 3.05 7.98 -3.49
C THR A 81 4.06 7.94 -4.66
N LEU A 82 3.69 8.49 -5.82
CA LEU A 82 4.59 8.62 -6.96
C LEU A 82 5.82 9.48 -6.63
N ALA A 83 5.65 10.59 -5.89
CA ALA A 83 6.75 11.43 -5.44
C ALA A 83 7.71 10.67 -4.51
N ALA A 84 7.18 9.87 -3.57
CA ALA A 84 7.98 9.03 -2.69
C ALA A 84 8.78 7.97 -3.49
N VAL A 85 8.15 7.32 -4.48
CA VAL A 85 8.84 6.38 -5.38
C VAL A 85 9.96 7.08 -6.15
N LYS A 86 9.69 8.23 -6.76
CA LYS A 86 10.70 9.02 -7.48
C LYS A 86 11.87 9.42 -6.58
N ALA A 87 11.60 9.80 -5.34
CA ALA A 87 12.64 10.14 -4.37
C ALA A 87 13.54 8.93 -4.04
N ARG A 88 12.96 7.73 -3.92
CA ARG A 88 13.73 6.48 -3.72
C ARG A 88 14.60 6.15 -4.93
N ILE A 89 14.05 6.26 -6.15
CA ILE A 89 14.80 6.07 -7.40
C ILE A 89 15.97 7.05 -7.49
N ALA A 90 15.72 8.34 -7.21
CA ALA A 90 16.76 9.37 -7.20
C ALA A 90 17.85 9.10 -6.14
N ALA A 91 17.52 8.42 -5.05
CA ALA A 91 18.46 7.96 -4.02
C ALA A 91 19.16 6.62 -4.37
N GLY A 92 19.00 6.11 -5.59
CA GLY A 92 19.68 4.90 -6.09
C GLY A 92 18.91 3.59 -5.89
N ASP A 93 17.66 3.63 -5.43
CA ASP A 93 16.81 2.44 -5.29
C ASP A 93 16.16 2.09 -6.64
N GLY A 94 16.77 1.20 -7.41
CA GLY A 94 16.27 0.79 -8.72
C GLY A 94 15.13 -0.24 -8.69
N ALA A 95 14.88 -0.87 -7.53
CA ALA A 95 13.91 -1.95 -7.38
C ALA A 95 12.61 -1.47 -6.70
N VAL A 96 12.10 -0.32 -7.13
CA VAL A 96 10.83 0.26 -6.68
C VAL A 96 10.07 0.85 -7.85
N SER A 97 8.77 0.62 -7.93
CA SER A 97 7.90 1.14 -8.98
C SER A 97 6.58 1.67 -8.42
N PHE A 98 6.05 2.68 -9.10
CA PHE A 98 4.67 3.11 -8.91
C PHE A 98 3.78 2.33 -9.89
N VAL A 99 2.67 1.79 -9.41
CA VAL A 99 1.66 1.12 -10.24
C VAL A 99 0.41 1.99 -10.22
N ASP A 100 0.13 2.59 -11.37
CA ASP A 100 -1.11 3.33 -11.60
C ASP A 100 -2.26 2.34 -11.79
N THR A 101 -3.19 2.35 -10.84
CA THR A 101 -4.38 1.48 -10.84
C THR A 101 -5.64 2.25 -11.24
N THR A 102 -5.50 3.45 -11.81
CA THR A 102 -6.63 4.27 -12.25
C THR A 102 -7.55 3.47 -13.18
N GLY A 103 -8.82 3.38 -12.79
CA GLY A 103 -9.86 2.77 -13.61
C GLY A 103 -9.81 1.24 -13.66
N TRP A 104 -9.01 0.59 -12.81
CA TRP A 104 -8.96 -0.87 -12.74
C TRP A 104 -10.25 -1.46 -12.20
N LEU A 105 -10.86 -0.82 -11.20
CA LEU A 105 -12.11 -1.29 -10.59
C LEU A 105 -13.27 -0.37 -10.96
N GLY A 106 -14.38 -0.98 -11.35
CA GLY A 106 -15.65 -0.33 -11.69
C GLY A 106 -16.79 -0.77 -10.75
N PRO A 107 -18.02 -0.28 -10.98
CA PRO A 107 -19.15 -0.53 -10.07
C PRO A 107 -19.47 -2.01 -9.79
N SER A 108 -19.24 -2.90 -10.75
CA SER A 108 -19.44 -4.35 -10.58
C SER A 108 -18.45 -5.02 -9.64
N ASP A 109 -17.31 -4.38 -9.38
CA ASP A 109 -16.25 -4.90 -8.52
C ASP A 109 -16.54 -4.66 -7.03
N PHE A 110 -17.66 -4.01 -6.70
CA PHE A 110 -18.07 -3.70 -5.34
C PHE A 110 -19.43 -4.35 -5.00
N PRO A 111 -19.74 -4.57 -3.70
CA PRO A 111 -21.05 -5.02 -3.29
C PRO A 111 -22.16 -4.04 -3.74
N PRO A 112 -23.34 -4.56 -4.14
CA PRO A 112 -24.51 -3.73 -4.36
C PRO A 112 -24.82 -2.86 -3.13
N ALA A 113 -25.42 -1.69 -3.34
CA ALA A 113 -25.78 -0.71 -2.30
C ALA A 113 -24.61 0.04 -1.62
N GLY A 114 -23.46 0.17 -2.30
CA GLY A 114 -22.44 1.15 -1.91
C GLY A 114 -21.38 0.66 -0.94
N GLY A 115 -21.05 -0.64 -0.98
CA GLY A 115 -19.87 -1.15 -0.28
C GLY A 115 -18.59 -0.48 -0.79
N VAL A 116 -17.74 0.00 0.12
CA VAL A 116 -16.49 0.70 -0.20
C VAL A 116 -15.29 -0.23 -0.41
N HIS A 117 -15.48 -1.53 -0.18
CA HIS A 117 -14.46 -2.55 -0.35
C HIS A 117 -14.81 -3.47 -1.53
N PRO A 118 -13.84 -3.89 -2.35
CA PRO A 118 -14.12 -4.78 -3.47
C PRO A 118 -14.73 -6.11 -3.01
N ASN A 119 -15.69 -6.61 -3.79
CA ASN A 119 -16.21 -7.98 -3.65
C ASN A 119 -15.22 -9.01 -4.22
N ASP A 120 -15.53 -10.30 -4.13
CA ASP A 120 -14.64 -11.37 -4.62
C ASP A 120 -14.29 -11.23 -6.12
N ALA A 121 -15.26 -10.83 -6.95
CA ALA A 121 -15.03 -10.59 -8.38
C ALA A 121 -14.08 -9.39 -8.59
N GLY A 122 -14.23 -8.33 -7.80
CA GLY A 122 -13.34 -7.18 -7.80
C GLY A 122 -11.92 -7.50 -7.35
N GLN A 123 -11.76 -8.34 -6.32
CA GLN A 123 -10.45 -8.83 -5.88
C GLN A 123 -9.78 -9.66 -6.99
N LEU A 124 -10.54 -10.55 -7.64
CA LEU A 124 -10.04 -11.35 -8.76
C LEU A 124 -9.66 -10.47 -9.96
N HIS A 125 -10.49 -9.49 -10.30
CA HIS A 125 -10.22 -8.53 -11.36
C HIS A 125 -8.93 -7.76 -11.08
N PHE A 126 -8.77 -7.24 -9.86
CA PHE A 126 -7.54 -6.56 -9.44
C PHE A 126 -6.30 -7.46 -9.56
N ALA A 127 -6.40 -8.71 -9.11
CA ALA A 127 -5.32 -9.68 -9.21
C ALA A 127 -4.94 -10.00 -10.67
N ASN A 128 -5.92 -10.10 -11.57
CA ASN A 128 -5.70 -10.34 -13.00
C ASN A 128 -4.98 -9.17 -13.69
N LEU A 129 -5.12 -7.95 -13.18
CA LEU A 129 -4.42 -6.77 -13.69
C LEU A 129 -3.01 -6.63 -13.06
N LEU A 130 -2.89 -6.85 -11.75
CA LEU A 130 -1.62 -6.71 -11.04
C LEU A 130 -0.64 -7.85 -11.35
N GLY A 131 -1.13 -9.09 -11.40
CA GLY A 131 -0.33 -10.30 -11.56
C GLY A 131 0.64 -10.25 -12.75
N PRO A 132 0.18 -9.91 -13.97
CA PRO A 132 1.04 -9.77 -15.14
C PRO A 132 2.14 -8.71 -14.97
N ILE A 133 1.86 -7.61 -14.27
CA ILE A 133 2.86 -6.56 -13.99
C ILE A 133 3.96 -7.10 -13.09
N ILE A 134 3.58 -7.76 -11.99
CA ILE A 134 4.55 -8.37 -11.06
C ILE A 134 5.39 -9.42 -11.79
N LYS A 135 4.75 -10.33 -12.54
CA LYS A 135 5.46 -11.38 -13.29
C LYS A 135 6.47 -10.82 -14.27
N LYS A 136 6.05 -9.82 -15.07
CA LYS A 136 6.95 -9.16 -16.03
C LYS A 136 8.12 -8.47 -15.34
N THR A 137 7.87 -7.76 -14.23
CA THR A 137 8.92 -7.04 -13.50
C THR A 137 9.93 -7.99 -12.85
N LEU A 138 9.47 -9.14 -12.34
CA LEU A 138 10.33 -10.11 -11.66
C LEU A 138 10.90 -11.21 -12.57
N GLY A 139 10.41 -11.35 -13.79
CA GLY A 139 10.78 -12.46 -14.67
C GLY A 139 10.20 -13.82 -14.23
N TRP A 140 9.01 -13.81 -13.66
CA TRP A 140 8.26 -15.01 -13.27
C TRP A 140 7.42 -15.59 -14.40
#